data_AF-A0A968XRS1-F1
#
_entry.id   AF-A0A968XRS1-F1
#
_cell.length_a   1.000
_cell.length_b   1.000
_cell.length_c   1.000
_cell.angle_alpha   90.00
_cell.angle_beta   90.00
_cell.angle_gamma   90.00
#
_symmetry.space_group_name_H-M   'P 1'
#
loop_
_entity.id
_entity.type
_entity.pdbx_description
1 polymer ?
#
loop_
_entity_poly.entity_id
_entity_poly.type
_entity_poly.pdbx_seq_one_letter_code
_entity_poly.pdbx_strand_id
1 'polypeptide(L)'
;MPHHRSFRTIGAAIALLALAGCPGCRVSTQSEAETPSGASGEPSAPGDIAQQREGSECISNYDPSKDYFPNKITVTFAEGFSVTYHNHYKHVTVSQPWKDADTAFEYLLVQCGAPVPEGFPAAQVISVPVDSVVALSTTHLPHLDLLGEVDRLKGVSNFDQVNTPSVRAKIDRGELQSFYSGSSLDLERLVLAQPDLITTYGTGDGDRDTHPRLIQAGLSVAINAEYVERSVLGRAEWLKFTALFLNQEAKAEAAFGQISSQYQAMAALTQNLRDRPTVVTGFSHKGTWYMPGNDSYVAQYLRDAGASYLWRDLPGPGSNPPGF
;
A
#
# COMPACT_ATOMS: atom_id res chain seq x y z
N MET A 1 -29.48 -14.61 -45.57
CA MET A 1 -28.16 -15.05 -45.06
C MET A 1 -27.71 -14.10 -43.98
N PRO A 2 -27.78 -14.44 -42.69
CA PRO A 2 -27.15 -13.68 -41.63
C PRO A 2 -25.86 -14.39 -41.19
N HIS A 3 -24.75 -13.65 -41.16
CA HIS A 3 -23.46 -14.14 -40.69
C HIS A 3 -23.43 -14.17 -39.16
N HIS A 4 -23.42 -15.37 -38.58
CA HIS A 4 -23.03 -15.59 -37.19
C HIS A 4 -21.52 -15.41 -37.04
N ARG A 5 -21.08 -14.43 -36.23
CA ARG A 5 -19.70 -14.39 -35.72
C ARG A 5 -19.62 -15.20 -34.42
N SER A 6 -18.82 -16.25 -34.45
CA SER A 6 -18.51 -17.11 -33.31
C SER A 6 -17.61 -16.37 -32.31
N PHE A 7 -18.08 -16.19 -31.07
CA PHE A 7 -17.20 -15.90 -29.93
C PHE A 7 -16.49 -17.18 -29.53
N ARG A 8 -15.15 -17.20 -29.64
CA ARG A 8 -14.32 -18.25 -29.06
C ARG A 8 -13.84 -17.77 -27.69
N THR A 9 -14.34 -18.41 -26.64
CA THR A 9 -13.77 -18.34 -25.29
C THR A 9 -12.44 -19.09 -25.31
N ILE A 10 -11.32 -18.39 -25.19
CA ILE A 10 -10.01 -19.02 -24.96
C ILE A 10 -9.74 -18.91 -23.47
N GLY A 11 -9.83 -20.04 -22.77
CA GLY A 11 -9.32 -20.16 -21.41
C GLY A 11 -7.81 -19.97 -21.42
N ALA A 12 -7.32 -19.04 -20.62
CA ALA A 12 -5.90 -18.81 -20.46
C ALA A 12 -5.26 -20.02 -19.75
N ALA A 13 -4.49 -20.81 -20.50
CA ALA A 13 -3.58 -21.79 -19.95
C ALA A 13 -2.33 -21.06 -19.41
N ILE A 14 -2.06 -21.22 -18.12
CA ILE A 14 -0.82 -20.77 -17.48
C ILE A 14 0.32 -21.66 -18.01
N ALA A 15 1.21 -21.10 -18.82
CA ALA A 15 2.45 -21.75 -19.20
C ALA A 15 3.52 -21.41 -18.15
N LEU A 16 3.86 -22.40 -17.31
CA LEU A 16 5.11 -22.39 -16.53
C LEU A 16 6.29 -22.46 -17.51
N LEU A 17 7.11 -21.40 -17.59
CA LEU A 17 8.46 -21.52 -18.16
C LEU A 17 9.38 -22.17 -17.13
N ALA A 18 9.68 -23.46 -17.34
CA ALA A 18 10.79 -24.14 -16.71
C ALA A 18 12.10 -23.74 -17.41
N LEU A 19 13.07 -23.25 -16.65
CA LEU A 19 14.44 -23.00 -17.10
C LEU A 19 15.10 -24.34 -17.48
N ALA A 20 15.38 -24.54 -18.78
CA ALA A 20 16.18 -25.66 -19.26
C ALA A 20 17.67 -25.34 -19.06
N GLY A 21 18.29 -26.03 -18.09
CA GLY A 21 19.74 -26.06 -17.90
C GLY A 21 20.41 -26.91 -18.99
N CYS A 22 21.55 -26.41 -19.48
CA CYS A 22 22.35 -26.96 -20.56
C CYS A 22 22.96 -28.34 -20.17
N PRO A 23 22.76 -29.42 -20.96
CA PRO A 23 23.35 -30.72 -20.70
C PRO A 23 24.74 -30.80 -21.34
N GLY A 24 25.80 -30.57 -20.58
CA GLY A 24 27.14 -30.64 -21.15
C GLY A 24 28.28 -30.26 -20.24
N CYS A 25 28.41 -30.89 -19.08
CA CYS A 25 29.70 -31.00 -18.39
C CYS A 25 29.73 -32.28 -17.54
N ARG A 26 30.47 -33.29 -18.02
CA ARG A 26 30.88 -34.50 -17.28
C ARG A 26 32.39 -34.63 -17.44
N VAL A 27 33.14 -34.52 -16.35
CA VAL A 27 34.49 -35.10 -16.08
C VAL A 27 34.68 -34.90 -14.56
N SER A 28 35.13 -35.80 -13.68
CA SER A 28 35.47 -37.22 -13.68
C SER A 28 35.46 -37.67 -12.21
N THR A 29 35.09 -38.92 -11.95
CA THR A 29 35.20 -39.61 -10.65
C THR A 29 36.59 -40.18 -10.39
N GLN A 30 37.05 -40.07 -9.13
CA GLN A 30 37.95 -40.95 -8.32
C GLN A 30 38.50 -40.07 -7.17
N SER A 31 38.68 -40.45 -5.90
CA SER A 31 38.98 -41.72 -5.23
C SER A 31 38.61 -41.62 -3.73
N GLU A 32 38.49 -42.77 -3.07
CA GLU A 32 38.11 -43.03 -1.66
C GLU A 32 39.17 -42.69 -0.59
N ALA A 33 38.70 -42.78 0.67
CA ALA A 33 39.38 -42.90 1.98
C ALA A 33 39.74 -41.56 2.67
N GLU A 34 39.49 -41.30 3.96
CA GLU A 34 39.26 -42.12 5.17
C GLU A 34 38.33 -41.37 6.16
N THR A 35 37.69 -42.10 7.08
CA THR A 35 37.00 -41.54 8.26
C THR A 35 37.96 -41.56 9.46
N PRO A 36 37.89 -40.55 10.36
CA PRO A 36 37.75 -40.93 11.76
C PRO A 36 36.71 -40.10 12.53
N SER A 37 35.83 -40.85 13.19
CA SER A 37 35.34 -40.70 14.57
C SER A 37 35.45 -39.33 15.26
N GLY A 38 34.27 -38.77 15.59
CA GLY A 38 33.97 -38.33 16.95
C GLY A 38 33.92 -36.82 17.20
N ALA A 39 32.71 -36.26 17.28
CA ALA A 39 32.27 -35.40 18.38
C ALA A 39 30.81 -34.97 18.14
N SER A 40 29.96 -35.29 19.10
CA SER A 40 28.59 -34.80 19.26
C SER A 40 28.54 -33.27 19.40
N GLY A 41 27.74 -32.61 18.59
CA GLY A 41 27.34 -31.21 18.76
C GLY A 41 25.96 -31.01 18.13
N GLU A 42 24.99 -30.61 18.94
CA GLU A 42 23.60 -30.33 18.54
C GLU A 42 23.54 -29.22 17.47
N PRO A 43 22.54 -29.22 16.58
CA PRO A 43 22.34 -28.11 15.66
C PRO A 43 21.80 -26.90 16.41
N SER A 44 22.64 -25.86 16.51
CA SER A 44 22.29 -24.53 17.01
C SER A 44 21.14 -23.92 16.22
N ALA A 45 20.15 -23.39 16.95
CA ALA A 45 18.95 -22.73 16.46
C ALA A 45 19.24 -21.57 15.48
N PRO A 46 18.29 -21.23 14.58
CA PRO A 46 18.45 -20.07 13.70
C PRO A 46 18.45 -18.80 14.54
N GLY A 47 19.57 -18.08 14.49
CA GLY A 47 19.80 -16.85 15.24
C GLY A 47 18.89 -15.70 14.82
N ASP A 48 18.52 -14.92 15.82
CA ASP A 48 17.83 -13.64 15.74
C ASP A 48 18.46 -12.71 14.70
N ILE A 49 17.71 -12.41 13.63
CA ILE A 49 17.91 -11.17 12.87
C ILE A 49 17.06 -10.10 13.57
N ALA A 50 17.54 -9.63 14.72
CA ALA A 50 17.08 -8.36 15.27
C ALA A 50 17.71 -7.25 14.42
N GLN A 51 17.01 -6.80 13.37
CA GLN A 51 17.34 -5.54 12.72
C GLN A 51 17.24 -4.42 13.76
N GLN A 52 18.33 -3.68 13.94
CA GLN A 52 18.41 -2.52 14.81
C GLN A 52 17.30 -1.53 14.41
N ARG A 53 16.31 -1.35 15.30
CA ARG A 53 15.27 -0.33 15.17
C ARG A 53 15.91 1.02 15.47
N GLU A 54 16.43 1.69 14.46
CA GLU A 54 16.80 3.11 14.59
C GLU A 54 15.50 3.91 14.84
N GLY A 55 15.36 4.49 16.04
CA GLY A 55 14.37 5.55 16.31
C GLY A 55 13.13 5.21 17.14
N SER A 56 13.14 4.19 18.01
CA SER A 56 11.97 3.93 18.89
C SER A 56 11.94 4.74 20.19
N GLU A 57 12.94 5.56 20.48
CA GLU A 57 12.96 6.38 21.69
C GLU A 57 12.65 7.84 21.38
N CYS A 58 11.70 8.40 22.14
CA CYS A 58 11.32 9.79 22.01
C CYS A 58 12.43 10.75 22.44
N ILE A 59 12.40 11.95 21.87
CA ILE A 59 13.37 13.00 22.19
C ILE A 59 13.23 13.35 23.67
N SER A 60 14.33 13.22 24.41
CA SER A 60 14.43 13.67 25.80
C SER A 60 15.00 15.09 25.91
N ASN A 61 15.92 15.45 25.01
CA ASN A 61 16.55 16.77 24.93
C ASN A 61 16.28 17.39 23.57
N TYR A 62 15.25 18.23 23.50
CA TYR A 62 14.86 18.92 22.27
C TYR A 62 15.84 20.04 21.91
N ASP A 63 16.30 20.03 20.65
CA ASP A 63 17.11 21.08 20.03
C ASP A 63 16.34 21.65 18.82
N PRO A 64 15.89 22.91 18.87
CA PRO A 64 15.12 23.52 17.79
C PRO A 64 15.90 23.68 16.48
N SER A 65 17.23 23.61 16.51
CA SER A 65 18.08 23.73 15.32
C SER A 65 18.34 22.40 14.60
N LYS A 66 18.05 21.28 15.26
CA LYS A 66 18.29 19.93 14.71
C LYS A 66 17.17 19.52 13.75
N ASP A 67 17.55 19.04 12.57
CA ASP A 67 16.63 18.32 11.68
C ASP A 67 16.45 16.88 12.19
N TYR A 68 15.28 16.58 12.74
CA TYR A 68 14.87 15.27 13.20
C TYR A 68 14.35 14.38 12.06
N PHE A 69 14.23 14.91 10.83
CA PHE A 69 13.85 14.16 9.62
C PHE A 69 14.90 14.33 8.51
N PRO A 70 16.11 13.76 8.70
CA PRO A 70 17.18 13.89 7.71
C PRO A 70 16.84 13.21 6.39
N ASN A 71 16.03 12.15 6.42
CA ASN A 71 15.49 11.50 5.23
C ASN A 71 14.14 12.11 4.89
N LYS A 72 13.93 12.46 3.61
CA LYS A 72 12.71 13.10 3.12
C LYS A 72 12.21 12.38 1.89
N ILE A 73 10.89 12.26 1.76
CA ILE A 73 10.29 11.79 0.52
C ILE A 73 10.18 12.92 -0.50
N THR A 74 10.17 12.57 -1.78
CA THR A 74 9.75 13.41 -2.89
C THR A 74 8.52 12.78 -3.55
N VAL A 75 7.40 13.50 -3.56
CA VAL A 75 6.18 13.06 -4.25
C VAL A 75 6.28 13.47 -5.72
N THR A 76 6.22 12.48 -6.63
CA THR A 76 6.50 12.69 -8.07
C THR A 76 5.32 12.33 -8.96
N PHE A 77 4.53 11.33 -8.57
CA PHE A 77 3.43 10.75 -9.35
C PHE A 77 2.07 10.86 -8.66
N ALA A 78 2.03 10.83 -7.33
CA ALA A 78 0.79 11.02 -6.60
C ALA A 78 0.34 12.49 -6.67
N GLU A 79 -0.95 12.70 -6.90
CA GLU A 79 -1.56 14.03 -6.98
C GLU A 79 -2.37 14.37 -5.71
N GLY A 80 -2.77 13.34 -4.94
CA GLY A 80 -3.74 13.50 -3.84
C GLY A 80 -3.16 13.91 -2.49
N PHE A 81 -1.83 13.98 -2.33
CA PHE A 81 -1.20 14.44 -1.09
C PHE A 81 0.13 15.19 -1.32
N SER A 82 0.51 16.01 -0.33
CA SER A 82 1.81 16.68 -0.27
C SER A 82 2.37 16.67 1.14
N VAL A 83 3.68 16.93 1.27
CA VAL A 83 4.35 17.05 2.57
C VAL A 83 5.36 18.20 2.55
N THR A 84 5.34 18.99 3.62
CA THR A 84 6.36 19.99 3.93
C THR A 84 7.10 19.58 5.20
N TYR A 85 8.43 19.58 5.14
CA TYR A 85 9.28 19.21 6.28
C TYR A 85 9.73 20.43 7.05
N HIS A 86 9.70 20.30 8.37
CA HIS A 86 10.31 21.21 9.31
C HIS A 86 11.24 20.41 10.23
N ASN A 87 12.03 21.10 11.05
CA ASN A 87 13.04 20.48 11.90
C ASN A 87 12.48 19.35 12.78
N HIS A 88 11.28 19.50 13.35
CA HIS A 88 10.71 18.54 14.31
C HIS A 88 9.26 18.14 14.01
N TYR A 89 8.68 18.63 12.92
CA TYR A 89 7.38 18.14 12.45
C TYR A 89 7.31 18.08 10.91
N LYS A 90 6.36 17.30 10.40
CA LYS A 90 5.99 17.26 8.99
C LYS A 90 4.56 17.77 8.89
N HIS A 91 4.30 18.69 7.97
CA HIS A 91 2.95 19.12 7.63
C HIS A 91 2.52 18.38 6.37
N VAL A 92 1.50 17.54 6.50
CA VAL A 92 1.00 16.69 5.42
C VAL A 92 -0.41 17.12 5.06
N THR A 93 -0.66 17.34 3.78
CA THR A 93 -1.99 17.69 3.27
C THR A 93 -2.47 16.60 2.34
N VAL A 94 -3.64 16.04 2.61
CA VAL A 94 -4.40 15.21 1.66
C VAL A 94 -5.45 16.12 1.02
N SER A 95 -5.17 16.55 -0.21
CA SER A 95 -5.97 17.53 -0.96
C SER A 95 -7.18 16.89 -1.65
N GLN A 96 -7.11 15.59 -1.93
CA GLN A 96 -8.19 14.84 -2.59
C GLN A 96 -8.49 13.55 -1.81
N PRO A 97 -9.16 13.63 -0.65
CA PRO A 97 -9.43 12.48 0.20
C PRO A 97 -10.42 11.47 -0.43
N TRP A 98 -11.22 11.92 -1.41
CA TRP A 98 -12.06 11.11 -2.28
C TRP A 98 -12.33 11.87 -3.59
N LYS A 99 -13.03 11.21 -4.52
CA LYS A 99 -13.38 11.81 -5.81
C LYS A 99 -14.27 13.05 -5.62
N ASP A 100 -13.93 14.14 -6.32
CA ASP A 100 -14.68 15.41 -6.31
C ASP A 100 -14.83 16.06 -4.92
N ALA A 101 -13.94 15.72 -3.97
CA ALA A 101 -13.91 16.33 -2.64
C ALA A 101 -13.65 17.84 -2.71
N ASP A 102 -14.40 18.61 -1.92
CA ASP A 102 -14.24 20.05 -1.70
C ASP A 102 -13.54 20.36 -0.36
N THR A 103 -13.00 19.33 0.28
CA THR A 103 -12.32 19.40 1.58
C THR A 103 -10.95 18.72 1.52
N ALA A 104 -10.06 19.17 2.39
CA ALA A 104 -8.73 18.62 2.56
C ALA A 104 -8.51 18.21 4.02
N PHE A 105 -7.61 17.25 4.23
CA PHE A 105 -7.20 16.83 5.57
C PHE A 105 -5.75 17.22 5.80
N GLU A 106 -5.49 17.84 6.94
CA GLU A 106 -4.16 18.27 7.34
C GLU A 106 -3.68 17.47 8.55
N TYR A 107 -2.41 17.07 8.52
CA TYR A 107 -1.76 16.35 9.60
C TYR A 107 -0.47 17.06 9.99
N LEU A 108 -0.29 17.26 11.28
CA LEU A 108 0.99 17.63 11.87
C LEU A 108 1.60 16.39 12.49
N LEU A 109 2.59 15.83 11.82
CA LEU A 109 3.34 14.67 12.29
C LEU A 109 4.54 15.17 13.10
N VAL A 110 4.39 15.21 14.41
CA VAL A 110 5.36 15.79 15.35
C VAL A 110 6.28 14.70 15.85
N GLN A 111 7.60 14.90 15.75
CA GLN A 111 8.57 13.96 16.31
C GLN A 111 8.31 13.78 17.81
N CYS A 112 8.18 12.54 18.28
CA CYS A 112 7.79 12.30 19.66
C CYS A 112 8.82 12.88 20.64
N GLY A 113 8.34 13.58 21.66
CA GLY A 113 9.15 14.37 22.59
C GLY A 113 9.48 15.81 22.14
N ALA A 114 9.13 16.21 20.92
CA ALA A 114 9.21 17.60 20.47
C ALA A 114 7.93 18.40 20.83
N PRO A 115 8.03 19.74 20.94
CA PRO A 115 6.85 20.58 21.11
C PRO A 115 5.95 20.55 19.87
N VAL A 116 4.63 20.69 20.08
CA VAL A 116 3.65 20.83 19.01
C VAL A 116 3.70 22.26 18.47
N PRO A 117 3.84 22.49 17.15
CA PRO A 117 3.83 23.82 16.58
C PRO A 117 2.43 24.47 16.66
N GLU A 118 2.39 25.78 16.92
CA GLU A 118 1.16 26.58 16.88
C GLU A 118 0.78 26.98 15.45
N GLY A 119 -0.46 27.43 15.23
CA GLY A 119 -0.90 28.02 13.95
C GLY A 119 -1.64 27.08 12.99
N PHE A 120 -1.93 25.84 13.40
CA PHE A 120 -2.60 24.83 12.56
C PHE A 120 -3.89 24.30 13.20
N PRO A 121 -4.93 25.14 13.39
CA PRO A 121 -6.15 24.76 14.11
C PRO A 121 -6.99 23.68 13.41
N ALA A 122 -6.78 23.47 12.10
CA ALA A 122 -7.47 22.46 11.30
C ALA A 122 -6.72 21.12 11.22
N ALA A 123 -5.44 21.09 11.62
CA ALA A 123 -4.61 19.90 11.45
C ALA A 123 -4.75 18.95 12.63
N GLN A 124 -4.82 17.66 12.33
CA GLN A 124 -4.71 16.63 13.34
C GLN A 124 -3.24 16.47 13.75
N VAL A 125 -2.96 16.60 15.04
CA VAL A 125 -1.61 16.41 15.58
C VAL A 125 -1.39 14.94 15.91
N ILE A 126 -0.33 14.34 15.36
CA ILE A 126 0.02 12.94 15.55
C ILE A 126 1.50 12.86 15.92
N SER A 127 1.80 12.18 17.02
CA SER A 127 3.18 11.91 17.44
C SER A 127 3.79 10.81 16.58
N VAL A 128 4.98 11.03 16.01
CA VAL A 128 5.69 10.06 15.15
C VAL A 128 7.08 9.70 15.68
N PRO A 129 7.56 8.47 15.46
CA PRO A 129 6.88 7.38 14.75
C PRO A 129 5.73 6.76 15.58
N VAL A 130 4.65 6.35 14.92
CA VAL A 130 3.51 5.67 15.58
C VAL A 130 3.84 4.21 15.87
N ASP A 131 3.54 3.69 17.07
CA ASP A 131 3.91 2.32 17.48
C ASP A 131 2.78 1.29 17.29
N SER A 132 1.55 1.75 17.18
CA SER A 132 0.36 0.92 16.99
C SER A 132 -0.54 1.44 15.86
N VAL A 133 -0.73 0.61 14.84
CA VAL A 133 -1.53 0.92 13.65
C VAL A 133 -2.73 -0.01 13.54
N VAL A 134 -3.88 0.54 13.25
CA VAL A 134 -5.05 -0.20 12.74
C VAL A 134 -5.29 0.19 11.29
N ALA A 135 -5.44 -0.81 10.41
CA ALA A 135 -5.66 -0.58 8.98
C ALA A 135 -7.04 -1.05 8.54
N LEU A 136 -7.94 -0.12 8.22
CA LEU A 136 -9.33 -0.42 7.88
C LEU A 136 -9.55 -0.70 6.37
N SER A 137 -8.50 -0.56 5.55
CA SER A 137 -8.46 -1.05 4.17
C SER A 137 -7.35 -2.09 4.00
N THR A 138 -7.66 -3.18 3.30
CA THR A 138 -6.67 -4.21 2.96
C THR A 138 -5.60 -3.69 1.99
N THR A 139 -5.87 -2.63 1.23
CA THR A 139 -4.88 -2.03 0.31
C THR A 139 -3.78 -1.24 1.02
N HIS A 140 -3.96 -0.90 2.30
CA HIS A 140 -2.92 -0.24 3.09
C HIS A 140 -1.92 -1.24 3.70
N LEU A 141 -2.29 -2.51 3.81
CA LEU A 141 -1.48 -3.55 4.45
C LEU A 141 -0.12 -3.80 3.76
N PRO A 142 -0.04 -3.84 2.41
CA PRO A 142 1.24 -3.97 1.72
C PRO A 142 2.21 -2.82 2.03
N HIS A 143 1.72 -1.63 2.45
CA HIS A 143 2.60 -0.53 2.79
C HIS A 143 3.44 -0.87 4.03
N LEU A 144 2.81 -1.40 5.08
CA LEU A 144 3.51 -1.83 6.29
C LEU A 144 4.48 -2.97 5.99
N ASP A 145 4.11 -3.90 5.10
CA ASP A 145 4.96 -5.01 4.68
C ASP A 145 6.23 -4.53 3.96
N LEU A 146 6.09 -3.66 2.96
CA LEU A 146 7.20 -3.09 2.21
C LEU A 146 8.13 -2.22 3.07
N LEU A 147 7.60 -1.59 4.13
CA LEU A 147 8.39 -0.80 5.09
C LEU A 147 9.02 -1.68 6.20
N GLY A 148 8.65 -2.95 6.29
CA GLY A 148 9.08 -3.84 7.37
C GLY A 148 8.48 -3.51 8.73
N GLU A 149 7.28 -2.91 8.76
CA GLU A 149 6.61 -2.36 9.96
C GLU A 149 5.33 -3.14 10.34
N VAL A 150 5.18 -4.38 9.86
CA VAL A 150 4.00 -5.23 10.11
C VAL A 150 3.82 -5.54 11.61
N ASP A 151 4.87 -5.46 12.42
CA ASP A 151 4.79 -5.62 13.87
C ASP A 151 4.00 -4.50 14.58
N ARG A 152 3.94 -3.31 13.98
CA ARG A 152 3.14 -2.18 14.48
C ARG A 152 1.66 -2.35 14.19
N LEU A 153 1.27 -3.23 13.25
CA LEU A 153 -0.13 -3.53 12.98
C LEU A 153 -0.76 -4.29 14.16
N LYS A 154 -1.82 -3.72 14.74
CA LYS A 154 -2.58 -4.29 15.87
C LYS A 154 -3.98 -4.75 15.48
N GLY A 155 -4.49 -4.30 14.34
CA GLY A 155 -5.72 -4.86 13.80
C GLY A 155 -6.09 -4.35 12.43
N VAL A 156 -7.11 -4.99 11.87
CA VAL A 156 -7.63 -4.75 10.53
C VAL A 156 -9.15 -4.65 10.57
N SER A 157 -9.78 -4.30 9.44
CA SER A 157 -11.24 -4.37 9.30
C SER A 157 -11.73 -5.81 9.50
N ASN A 158 -11.49 -6.69 8.52
CA ASN A 158 -11.93 -8.09 8.53
C ASN A 158 -10.77 -9.00 8.12
N PHE A 159 -10.67 -10.18 8.73
CA PHE A 159 -9.61 -11.13 8.39
C PHE A 159 -9.82 -11.81 7.02
N ASP A 160 -11.05 -12.02 6.58
CA ASP A 160 -11.36 -12.82 5.40
C ASP A 160 -10.80 -12.27 4.09
N GLN A 161 -10.59 -10.95 4.02
CA GLN A 161 -10.12 -10.26 2.82
C GLN A 161 -8.61 -10.00 2.81
N VAL A 162 -7.90 -10.38 3.87
CA VAL A 162 -6.45 -10.15 3.97
C VAL A 162 -5.70 -11.19 3.15
N ASN A 163 -4.82 -10.73 2.25
CA ASN A 163 -3.97 -11.58 1.42
C ASN A 163 -2.46 -11.27 1.52
N THR A 164 -2.06 -10.23 2.25
CA THR A 164 -0.65 -9.95 2.54
C THR A 164 -0.06 -11.06 3.42
N PRO A 165 0.94 -11.85 2.95
CA PRO A 165 1.38 -13.06 3.65
C PRO A 165 1.87 -12.84 5.08
N SER A 166 2.65 -11.78 5.32
CA SER A 166 3.15 -11.43 6.66
C SER A 166 2.01 -11.08 7.63
N VAL A 167 0.98 -10.38 7.15
CA VAL A 167 -0.22 -10.05 7.93
C VAL A 167 -1.05 -11.30 8.19
N ARG A 168 -1.21 -12.19 7.21
CA ARG A 168 -1.89 -13.48 7.41
C ARG A 168 -1.23 -14.30 8.51
N ALA A 169 0.10 -14.36 8.52
CA ALA A 169 0.83 -15.04 9.56
C ALA A 169 0.55 -14.46 10.97
N LYS A 170 0.35 -13.13 11.11
CA LYS A 170 -0.06 -12.52 12.39
C LYS A 170 -1.49 -12.88 12.78
N ILE A 171 -2.41 -12.96 11.81
CA ILE A 171 -3.79 -13.41 12.04
C ILE A 171 -3.80 -14.85 12.55
N ASP A 172 -3.06 -15.75 11.89
CA ASP A 172 -3.01 -17.17 12.25
C ASP A 172 -2.41 -17.40 13.65
N ARG A 173 -1.53 -16.49 14.10
CA ARG A 173 -0.98 -16.48 15.47
C ARG A 173 -1.87 -15.78 16.50
N GLY A 174 -3.02 -15.23 16.11
CA GLY A 174 -3.94 -14.53 17.01
C GLY A 174 -3.41 -13.17 17.51
N GLU A 175 -2.46 -12.56 16.79
CA GLU A 175 -1.80 -11.31 17.20
C GLU A 175 -2.55 -10.05 16.73
N LEU A 176 -3.57 -10.19 15.89
CA LEU A 176 -4.35 -9.07 15.36
C LEU A 176 -5.79 -9.12 15.86
N GLN A 177 -6.40 -7.95 15.98
CA GLN A 177 -7.82 -7.79 16.20
C GLN A 177 -8.55 -7.46 14.90
N SER A 178 -9.80 -7.92 14.77
CA SER A 178 -10.74 -7.46 13.75
C SER A 178 -11.71 -6.47 14.39
N PHE A 179 -11.92 -5.33 13.71
CA PHE A 179 -12.71 -4.21 14.19
C PHE A 179 -14.04 -4.02 13.45
N TYR A 180 -14.44 -4.96 12.62
CA TYR A 180 -15.79 -4.97 12.02
C TYR A 180 -16.58 -6.16 12.53
N SER A 181 -17.82 -5.89 12.90
CA SER A 181 -18.82 -6.89 13.22
C SER A 181 -19.85 -6.90 12.09
N GLY A 182 -19.80 -7.91 11.23
CA GLY A 182 -20.58 -7.94 9.99
C GLY A 182 -20.19 -6.79 9.05
N SER A 183 -21.11 -5.86 8.79
CA SER A 183 -20.91 -4.71 7.91
C SER A 183 -20.63 -3.38 8.66
N SER A 184 -20.54 -3.40 9.99
CA SER A 184 -20.36 -2.20 10.80
C SER A 184 -19.04 -2.20 11.56
N LEU A 185 -18.41 -1.04 11.62
CA LEU A 185 -17.24 -0.77 12.46
C LEU A 185 -17.63 -0.84 13.95
N ASP A 186 -16.87 -1.61 14.73
CA ASP A 186 -16.95 -1.66 16.18
C ASP A 186 -16.12 -0.52 16.78
N LEU A 187 -16.74 0.67 16.85
CA LEU A 187 -16.10 1.89 17.32
C LEU A 187 -15.68 1.77 18.79
N GLU A 188 -16.49 1.13 19.64
CA GLU A 188 -16.19 0.99 21.08
C GLU A 188 -14.92 0.17 21.31
N ARG A 189 -14.78 -0.97 20.63
CA ARG A 189 -13.55 -1.77 20.72
C ARG A 189 -12.34 -1.02 20.19
N LEU A 190 -12.52 -0.20 19.17
CA LEU A 190 -11.44 0.58 18.58
C LEU A 190 -10.99 1.71 19.52
N VAL A 191 -11.93 2.39 20.18
CA VAL A 191 -11.65 3.37 21.24
C VAL A 191 -10.92 2.70 22.42
N LEU A 192 -11.35 1.50 22.84
CA LEU A 192 -10.68 0.75 23.91
C LEU A 192 -9.27 0.28 23.52
N ALA A 193 -9.03 0.00 22.23
CA ALA A 193 -7.72 -0.42 21.74
C ALA A 193 -6.69 0.72 21.69
N GLN A 194 -7.15 1.98 21.67
CA GLN A 194 -6.32 3.20 21.64
C GLN A 194 -5.11 3.12 20.68
N PRO A 195 -5.30 2.80 19.38
CA PRO A 195 -4.19 2.81 18.45
C PRO A 195 -3.66 4.23 18.24
N ASP A 196 -2.35 4.35 18.05
CA ASP A 196 -1.69 5.63 17.72
C ASP A 196 -2.11 6.15 16.35
N LEU A 197 -2.49 5.24 15.44
CA LEU A 197 -2.96 5.59 14.10
C LEU A 197 -3.98 4.59 13.57
N ILE A 198 -5.03 5.12 12.95
CA ILE A 198 -5.97 4.38 12.13
C ILE A 198 -5.83 4.84 10.69
N THR A 199 -5.49 3.94 9.78
CA THR A 199 -5.56 4.25 8.35
C THR A 199 -6.92 3.83 7.80
N THR A 200 -7.59 4.75 7.14
CA THR A 200 -8.91 4.53 6.52
C THR A 200 -8.99 5.27 5.18
N TYR A 201 -10.12 5.17 4.51
CA TYR A 201 -10.40 5.88 3.26
C TYR A 201 -11.72 6.65 3.42
N GLY A 202 -11.90 7.71 2.64
CA GLY A 202 -13.18 8.38 2.50
C GLY A 202 -13.82 8.05 1.16
N THR A 203 -15.12 8.23 1.05
CA THR A 203 -15.90 8.06 -0.18
C THR A 203 -16.77 9.27 -0.50
N GLY A 204 -16.92 10.19 0.45
CA GLY A 204 -17.84 11.33 0.36
C GLY A 204 -19.28 10.97 0.70
N ASP A 205 -19.55 9.71 1.06
CA ASP A 205 -20.85 9.22 1.49
C ASP A 205 -20.86 9.11 3.02
N GLY A 206 -21.61 10.00 3.68
CA GLY A 206 -21.68 10.08 5.14
C GLY A 206 -22.24 8.83 5.83
N ASP A 207 -22.95 7.96 5.11
CA ASP A 207 -23.43 6.68 5.65
C ASP A 207 -22.36 5.59 5.62
N ARG A 208 -21.38 5.70 4.71
CA ARG A 208 -20.27 4.74 4.54
C ARG A 208 -18.99 5.18 5.23
N ASP A 209 -18.77 6.48 5.29
CA ASP A 209 -17.54 7.06 5.79
C ASP A 209 -17.46 6.93 7.31
N THR A 210 -16.44 6.21 7.77
CA THR A 210 -16.21 5.97 9.21
C THR A 210 -15.31 7.02 9.84
N HIS A 211 -14.49 7.70 9.04
CA HIS A 211 -13.51 8.68 9.51
C HIS A 211 -14.10 9.83 10.36
N PRO A 212 -15.31 10.39 10.10
CA PRO A 212 -15.82 11.48 10.92
C PRO A 212 -16.10 11.04 12.36
N ARG A 213 -16.65 9.82 12.54
CA ARG A 213 -16.95 9.26 13.86
C ARG A 213 -15.68 8.89 14.63
N LEU A 214 -14.67 8.36 13.93
CA LEU A 214 -13.36 8.08 14.52
C LEU A 214 -12.68 9.36 15.05
N ILE A 215 -12.67 10.42 14.24
CA ILE A 215 -12.10 11.72 14.62
C ILE A 215 -12.89 12.34 15.80
N GLN A 216 -14.23 12.29 15.76
CA GLN A 216 -15.07 12.77 16.87
C GLN A 216 -14.85 12.00 18.17
N ALA A 217 -14.46 10.72 18.09
CA ALA A 217 -14.11 9.91 19.25
C ALA A 217 -12.69 10.19 19.79
N GLY A 218 -11.96 11.15 19.21
CA GLY A 218 -10.62 11.54 19.63
C GLY A 218 -9.51 10.60 19.15
N LEU A 219 -9.79 9.76 18.15
CA LEU A 219 -8.81 8.85 17.57
C LEU A 219 -8.03 9.52 16.44
N SER A 220 -6.74 9.20 16.35
CA SER A 220 -5.89 9.64 15.25
C SER A 220 -6.17 8.82 13.98
N VAL A 221 -6.52 9.50 12.90
CA VAL A 221 -6.98 8.91 11.64
C VAL A 221 -6.22 9.51 10.48
N ALA A 222 -5.59 8.69 9.66
CA ALA A 222 -5.04 9.08 8.37
C ALA A 222 -5.93 8.57 7.24
N ILE A 223 -6.42 9.50 6.41
CA ILE A 223 -7.15 9.17 5.18
C ILE A 223 -6.14 8.89 4.07
N ASN A 224 -6.06 7.62 3.68
CA ASN A 224 -5.30 7.19 2.51
C ASN A 224 -6.26 7.13 1.32
N ALA A 225 -5.95 7.92 0.29
CA ALA A 225 -6.77 8.07 -0.91
C ALA A 225 -6.09 7.50 -2.16
N GLU A 226 -5.20 6.50 -1.99
CA GLU A 226 -4.49 5.85 -3.11
C GLU A 226 -5.40 5.39 -4.25
N TYR A 227 -6.64 5.01 -3.93
CA TYR A 227 -7.61 4.52 -4.89
C TYR A 227 -8.17 5.60 -5.84
N VAL A 228 -8.01 6.91 -5.53
CA VAL A 228 -8.46 8.00 -6.41
C VAL A 228 -7.40 8.47 -7.40
N GLU A 229 -6.17 7.99 -7.25
CA GLU A 229 -5.07 8.34 -8.14
C GLU A 229 -5.36 7.97 -9.60
N ARG A 230 -4.91 8.83 -10.50
CA ARG A 230 -5.10 8.66 -11.95
C ARG A 230 -4.07 7.72 -12.57
N SER A 231 -2.91 7.59 -11.92
CA SER A 231 -1.82 6.79 -12.42
C SER A 231 -1.48 5.61 -11.52
N VAL A 232 -0.97 4.54 -12.12
CA VAL A 232 -0.55 3.33 -11.40
C VAL A 232 0.60 3.63 -10.45
N LEU A 233 1.54 4.46 -10.89
CA LEU A 233 2.66 4.91 -10.06
C LEU A 233 2.23 5.91 -8.99
N GLY A 234 1.26 6.80 -9.29
CA GLY A 234 0.68 7.69 -8.28
C GLY A 234 0.04 6.90 -7.15
N ARG A 235 -0.78 5.90 -7.51
CA ARG A 235 -1.37 4.95 -6.56
C ARG A 235 -0.29 4.26 -5.70
N ALA A 236 0.76 3.72 -6.32
CA ALA A 236 1.85 3.05 -5.59
C ALA A 236 2.66 4.01 -4.70
N GLU A 237 2.75 5.29 -5.04
CA GLU A 237 3.53 6.28 -4.29
C GLU A 237 2.91 6.63 -2.92
N TRP A 238 1.63 6.29 -2.69
CA TRP A 238 1.01 6.39 -1.36
C TRP A 238 1.66 5.49 -0.29
N LEU A 239 2.53 4.55 -0.68
CA LEU A 239 3.49 3.92 0.24
C LEU A 239 4.28 4.97 1.04
N LYS A 240 4.70 6.04 0.36
CA LYS A 240 5.45 7.16 0.96
C LYS A 240 4.61 7.91 1.98
N PHE A 241 3.31 8.12 1.71
CA PHE A 241 2.38 8.71 2.67
C PHE A 241 2.34 7.89 3.98
N THR A 242 2.20 6.57 3.90
CA THR A 242 2.23 5.70 5.09
C THR A 242 3.56 5.78 5.84
N ALA A 243 4.68 5.88 5.14
CA ALA A 243 6.00 5.96 5.75
C ALA A 243 6.22 7.22 6.60
N LEU A 244 5.52 8.32 6.30
CA LEU A 244 5.61 9.58 7.05
C LEU A 244 5.22 9.39 8.53
N PHE A 245 4.24 8.52 8.81
CA PHE A 245 3.78 8.23 10.18
C PHE A 245 4.75 7.33 10.94
N LEU A 246 5.64 6.62 10.24
CA LEU A 246 6.52 5.58 10.76
C LEU A 246 7.99 6.03 10.81
N ASN A 247 8.31 7.24 10.33
CA ASN A 247 9.67 7.72 10.07
C ASN A 247 10.49 6.76 9.18
N GLN A 248 9.85 6.20 8.16
CA GLN A 248 10.46 5.23 7.24
C GLN A 248 10.67 5.79 5.83
N GLU A 249 10.93 7.09 5.69
CA GLU A 249 11.09 7.79 4.41
C GLU A 249 12.15 7.16 3.50
N ALA A 250 13.32 6.81 4.06
CA ALA A 250 14.40 6.19 3.29
C ALA A 250 13.99 4.83 2.71
N LYS A 251 13.31 3.98 3.51
CA LYS A 251 12.78 2.70 3.05
C LYS A 251 11.71 2.90 1.97
N ALA A 252 10.85 3.90 2.13
CA ALA A 252 9.80 4.21 1.19
C ALA A 252 10.34 4.69 -0.17
N GLU A 253 11.35 5.57 -0.17
CA GLU A 253 12.02 6.01 -1.40
C GLU A 253 12.70 4.83 -2.13
N ALA A 254 13.40 3.96 -1.38
CA ALA A 254 14.03 2.79 -1.96
C ALA A 254 13.01 1.81 -2.57
N ALA A 255 11.98 1.44 -1.80
CA ALA A 255 10.93 0.52 -2.24
C ALA A 255 10.14 1.08 -3.44
N PHE A 256 9.74 2.34 -3.38
CA PHE A 256 9.02 2.98 -4.48
C PHE A 256 9.90 3.12 -5.72
N GLY A 257 11.18 3.49 -5.58
CA GLY A 257 12.12 3.58 -6.69
C GLY A 257 12.26 2.24 -7.44
N GLN A 258 12.31 1.13 -6.70
CA GLN A 258 12.31 -0.20 -7.29
C GLN A 258 10.98 -0.51 -8.03
N ILE A 259 9.83 -0.23 -7.40
CA ILE A 259 8.51 -0.43 -8.03
C ILE A 259 8.38 0.37 -9.32
N SER A 260 8.75 1.65 -9.27
CA SER A 260 8.67 2.57 -10.40
C SER A 260 9.54 2.11 -11.57
N SER A 261 10.80 1.77 -11.30
CA SER A 261 11.74 1.26 -12.31
C SER A 261 11.23 -0.03 -12.96
N GLN A 262 10.75 -0.99 -12.16
CA GLN A 262 10.22 -2.25 -12.67
C GLN A 262 8.96 -2.04 -13.52
N TYR A 263 8.02 -1.22 -13.04
CA TYR A 263 6.80 -0.91 -13.78
C TYR A 263 7.12 -0.27 -15.14
N GLN A 264 8.01 0.74 -15.15
CA GLN A 264 8.41 1.43 -16.37
C GLN A 264 9.11 0.49 -17.35
N ALA A 265 9.99 -0.39 -16.86
CA ALA A 265 10.64 -1.41 -17.68
C ALA A 265 9.62 -2.35 -18.34
N MET A 266 8.60 -2.80 -17.58
CA MET A 266 7.53 -3.65 -18.13
C MET A 266 6.66 -2.90 -19.15
N ALA A 267 6.26 -1.66 -18.85
CA ALA A 267 5.48 -0.83 -19.76
C ALA A 267 6.22 -0.59 -21.09
N ALA A 268 7.55 -0.40 -21.05
CA ALA A 268 8.38 -0.22 -22.24
C ALA A 268 8.34 -1.41 -23.20
N LEU A 269 8.14 -2.64 -22.71
CA LEU A 269 8.09 -3.85 -23.53
C LEU A 269 6.91 -3.85 -24.52
N THR A 270 5.84 -3.11 -24.20
CA THR A 270 4.57 -3.16 -24.95
C THR A 270 4.36 -1.95 -25.86
N GLN A 271 5.20 -0.91 -25.75
CA GLN A 271 5.00 0.38 -26.43
C GLN A 271 4.86 0.23 -27.95
N ASN A 272 5.65 -0.66 -28.55
CA ASN A 272 5.74 -0.85 -30.00
C ASN A 272 4.90 -2.03 -30.53
N LEU A 273 4.00 -2.61 -29.71
CA LEU A 273 3.10 -3.66 -30.18
C LEU A 273 2.12 -3.10 -31.21
N ARG A 274 2.11 -3.73 -32.40
CA ARG A 274 1.13 -3.43 -33.46
C ARG A 274 -0.22 -4.05 -33.15
N ASP A 275 -0.21 -5.30 -32.71
CA ASP A 275 -1.41 -6.05 -32.37
C ASP A 275 -1.70 -5.91 -30.88
N ARG A 276 -2.72 -5.12 -30.56
CA ARG A 276 -3.17 -4.87 -29.18
C ARG A 276 -4.50 -5.59 -28.94
N PRO A 277 -4.55 -6.62 -28.08
CA PRO A 277 -5.80 -7.33 -27.81
C PRO A 277 -6.81 -6.39 -27.16
N THR A 278 -8.07 -6.48 -27.57
CA THR A 278 -9.15 -5.73 -26.92
C THR A 278 -9.47 -6.36 -25.57
N VAL A 279 -9.45 -5.54 -24.52
CA VAL A 279 -9.73 -5.99 -23.15
C VAL A 279 -10.94 -5.25 -22.59
N VAL A 280 -11.76 -6.01 -21.87
CA VAL A 280 -12.96 -5.59 -21.16
C VAL A 280 -12.69 -5.79 -19.67
N THR A 281 -12.92 -4.76 -18.87
CA THR A 281 -12.88 -4.83 -17.41
C THR A 281 -13.99 -3.98 -16.83
N GLY A 282 -14.52 -4.39 -15.69
CA GLY A 282 -15.60 -3.73 -14.98
C GLY A 282 -16.23 -4.66 -13.97
N PHE A 283 -17.19 -4.13 -13.21
CA PHE A 283 -17.96 -4.92 -12.26
C PHE A 283 -19.46 -4.69 -12.45
N SER A 284 -20.27 -5.70 -12.11
CA SER A 284 -21.72 -5.56 -12.08
C SER A 284 -22.18 -5.38 -10.64
N HIS A 285 -23.01 -4.36 -10.40
CA HIS A 285 -23.68 -4.14 -9.11
C HIS A 285 -25.16 -3.85 -9.36
N LYS A 286 -26.03 -4.68 -8.77
CA LYS A 286 -27.50 -4.57 -8.89
C LYS A 286 -28.00 -4.46 -10.35
N GLY A 287 -27.38 -5.20 -11.27
CA GLY A 287 -27.76 -5.23 -12.69
C GLY A 287 -27.13 -4.13 -13.54
N THR A 288 -26.46 -3.15 -12.92
CA THR A 288 -25.72 -2.11 -13.64
C THR A 288 -24.25 -2.48 -13.74
N TRP A 289 -23.68 -2.36 -14.93
CA TRP A 289 -22.27 -2.56 -15.18
C TRP A 289 -21.52 -1.24 -15.01
N TYR A 290 -20.38 -1.26 -14.34
CA TYR A 290 -19.53 -0.10 -14.08
C TYR A 290 -18.15 -0.33 -14.69
N MET A 291 -17.74 0.57 -15.56
CA MET A 291 -16.50 0.48 -16.34
C MET A 291 -15.56 1.61 -15.92
N PRO A 292 -14.28 1.33 -15.64
CA PRO A 292 -13.31 2.38 -15.39
C PRO A 292 -13.24 3.36 -16.57
N GLY A 293 -13.25 4.66 -16.29
CA GLY A 293 -13.01 5.67 -17.33
C GLY A 293 -11.54 5.66 -17.79
N ASN A 294 -11.29 6.31 -18.91
CA ASN A 294 -9.99 6.31 -19.61
C ASN A 294 -8.88 7.04 -18.83
N ASP A 295 -9.25 7.92 -17.91
CA ASP A 295 -8.31 8.68 -17.06
C ASP A 295 -8.04 7.97 -15.72
N SER A 296 -8.52 6.72 -15.58
CA SER A 296 -8.27 5.89 -14.39
C SER A 296 -6.92 5.17 -14.47
N TYR A 297 -6.36 4.87 -13.30
CA TYR A 297 -5.17 4.02 -13.22
C TYR A 297 -5.40 2.64 -13.85
N VAL A 298 -6.63 2.12 -13.84
CA VAL A 298 -6.98 0.82 -14.46
C VAL A 298 -6.85 0.89 -15.98
N ALA A 299 -7.38 1.95 -16.60
CA ALA A 299 -7.25 2.14 -18.03
C ALA A 299 -5.77 2.35 -18.43
N GLN A 300 -5.00 3.11 -17.65
CA GLN A 300 -3.55 3.23 -17.85
C GLN A 300 -2.86 1.86 -17.76
N TYR A 301 -3.14 1.08 -16.70
CA TYR A 301 -2.55 -0.23 -16.49
C TYR A 301 -2.77 -1.16 -17.69
N LEU A 302 -3.99 -1.18 -18.25
CA LEU A 302 -4.29 -1.97 -19.45
C LEU A 302 -3.53 -1.46 -20.69
N ARG A 303 -3.44 -0.14 -20.90
CA ARG A 303 -2.71 0.44 -22.04
C ARG A 303 -1.21 0.14 -21.96
N ASP A 304 -0.62 0.25 -20.77
CA ASP A 304 0.80 0.00 -20.49
C ASP A 304 1.13 -1.50 -20.57
N ALA A 305 0.15 -2.38 -20.35
CA ALA A 305 0.24 -3.81 -20.61
C ALA A 305 0.06 -4.18 -22.10
N GLY A 306 -0.13 -3.20 -23.00
CA GLY A 306 -0.27 -3.44 -24.43
C GLY A 306 -1.70 -3.72 -24.90
N ALA A 307 -2.71 -3.58 -24.05
CA ALA A 307 -4.10 -3.81 -24.43
C ALA A 307 -4.74 -2.59 -25.12
N SER A 308 -5.79 -2.85 -25.90
CA SER A 308 -6.75 -1.85 -26.36
C SER A 308 -7.98 -1.90 -25.46
N TYR A 309 -8.07 -0.99 -24.49
CA TYR A 309 -9.22 -0.95 -23.59
C TYR A 309 -10.51 -0.60 -24.35
N LEU A 310 -11.57 -1.37 -24.15
CA LEU A 310 -12.82 -1.21 -24.90
C LEU A 310 -13.47 0.17 -24.67
N TRP A 311 -13.50 0.66 -23.43
CA TRP A 311 -14.12 1.93 -23.05
C TRP A 311 -13.11 3.09 -22.96
N ARG A 312 -12.13 3.12 -23.85
CA ARG A 312 -11.16 4.23 -23.95
C ARG A 312 -11.78 5.60 -24.23
N ASP A 313 -13.02 5.65 -24.68
CA ASP A 313 -13.75 6.90 -24.94
C ASP A 313 -14.63 7.35 -23.75
N LEU A 314 -14.70 6.55 -22.67
CA LEU A 314 -15.42 6.91 -21.45
C LEU A 314 -14.54 7.83 -20.60
N PRO A 315 -14.90 9.11 -20.38
CA PRO A 315 -14.03 10.04 -19.67
C PRO A 315 -14.00 9.81 -18.15
N GLY A 316 -12.97 10.36 -17.52
CA GLY A 316 -12.85 10.48 -16.07
C GLY A 316 -12.10 9.34 -15.38
N PRO A 317 -11.74 9.53 -14.10
CA PRO A 317 -10.90 8.59 -13.35
C PRO A 317 -11.69 7.49 -12.61
N GLY A 318 -13.01 7.63 -12.49
CA GLY A 318 -13.87 6.70 -11.76
C GLY A 318 -14.46 5.58 -12.62
N SER A 319 -15.20 4.67 -11.98
CA SER A 319 -16.00 3.67 -12.70
C SER A 319 -17.41 4.20 -12.96
N ASN A 320 -17.82 4.29 -14.23
CA ASN A 320 -19.11 4.81 -14.64
C ASN A 320 -19.89 3.76 -15.44
N PRO A 321 -21.23 3.76 -15.39
CA PRO A 321 -22.00 2.95 -16.32
C PRO A 321 -21.76 3.41 -17.76
N PRO A 322 -21.59 2.49 -18.71
CA PRO A 322 -21.53 2.86 -20.11
C PRO A 322 -22.88 3.49 -20.50
N GLY A 323 -22.86 4.74 -20.97
CA GLY A 323 -24.03 5.34 -21.59
C GLY A 323 -24.34 4.56 -22.87
N PHE A 324 -25.50 3.91 -22.92
CA PHE A 324 -26.09 3.35 -24.14
C PHE A 324 -27.30 4.19 -24.53
#